data_AF-A0A521DBD8-F1
#
_entry.id   AF-A0A521DBD8-F1
#
_cell.length_a   1.000
_cell.length_b   1.000
_cell.length_c   1.000
_cell.angle_alpha   90.00
_cell.angle_beta   90.00
_cell.angle_gamma   90.00
#
_symmetry.space_group_name_H-M   'P 1'
#
loop_
_entity.id
_entity.type
_entity.pdbx_description
1 polymer ?
#
loop_
_entity_poly.entity_id
_entity_poly.type
_entity_poly.pdbx_seq_one_letter_code
_entity_poly.pdbx_strand_id
1 'polypeptide(L)'
;MRNPYATYMKTEEEVLTNEGLLLKAYEEMISLLNISIFAIDEGDVKTKAESLTKVTNALSVMQASLDFEKGGEIAKNLDKLYDFCILELVKANATNDKERIKNVKEILETVYSGFKEALENNESK
;
A
#
# COMPACT_ATOMS: atom_id res chain seq x y z
N MET A 1 -22.27 1.77 -40.19
CA MET A 1 -20.80 1.85 -40.04
C MET A 1 -20.46 1.49 -38.60
N ARG A 2 -19.65 0.44 -38.39
CA ARG A 2 -19.26 -0.06 -37.06
C ARG A 2 -18.17 0.87 -36.51
N ASN A 3 -18.44 1.56 -35.41
CA ASN A 3 -17.51 2.52 -34.81
C ASN A 3 -16.24 1.79 -34.32
N PRO A 4 -15.06 2.01 -34.93
CA PRO A 4 -13.81 1.32 -34.56
C PRO A 4 -13.29 1.72 -33.18
N TYR A 5 -13.73 2.86 -32.63
CA TYR A 5 -13.34 3.33 -31.30
C TYR A 5 -13.96 2.53 -30.16
N ALA A 6 -15.06 1.81 -30.41
CA ALA A 6 -15.70 0.96 -29.39
C ALA A 6 -14.82 -0.22 -28.95
N THR A 7 -13.85 -0.63 -29.76
CA THR A 7 -12.88 -1.67 -29.40
C THR A 7 -11.75 -1.12 -28.53
N TYR A 8 -11.40 0.17 -28.66
CA TYR A 8 -10.36 0.81 -27.85
C TYR A 8 -10.86 1.24 -26.46
N MET A 9 -12.14 1.64 -26.33
CA MET A 9 -12.74 1.91 -25.01
C MET A 9 -12.96 0.64 -24.17
N LYS A 10 -13.13 -0.53 -24.81
CA LYS A 10 -13.31 -1.80 -24.09
C LYS A 10 -12.02 -2.36 -23.49
N THR A 11 -10.88 -1.83 -23.90
CA THR A 11 -9.56 -2.24 -23.39
C THR A 11 -8.99 -1.29 -22.36
N GLU A 12 -9.64 -0.16 -22.03
CA GLU A 12 -9.26 0.71 -20.91
C GLU A 12 -9.95 0.32 -19.60
N GLU A 13 -11.16 -0.24 -19.67
CA GLU A 13 -11.91 -0.72 -18.49
C GLU A 13 -11.29 -1.97 -17.82
N GLU A 14 -10.24 -2.56 -18.42
CA GLU A 14 -9.58 -3.80 -17.97
C GLU A 14 -8.14 -3.59 -17.43
N VAL A 15 -7.55 -2.38 -17.56
CA VAL A 15 -6.07 -2.22 -17.41
C VAL A 15 -5.60 -2.11 -15.95
N LEU A 16 -6.53 -1.91 -15.04
CA LEU A 16 -6.29 -1.88 -13.60
C LEU A 16 -7.55 -2.42 -12.92
N THR A 17 -7.68 -3.75 -12.89
CA THR A 17 -8.62 -4.39 -11.95
C THR A 17 -8.39 -3.79 -10.55
N ASN A 18 -9.42 -3.67 -9.72
CA ASN A 18 -9.28 -3.08 -8.38
C ASN A 18 -8.15 -3.77 -7.58
N GLU A 19 -7.96 -5.04 -7.88
CA GLU A 19 -6.90 -5.94 -7.45
C GLU A 19 -5.50 -5.47 -7.89
N GLY A 20 -5.33 -5.07 -9.15
CA GLY A 20 -4.08 -4.52 -9.68
C GLY A 20 -3.74 -3.13 -9.11
N LEU A 21 -4.74 -2.31 -8.79
CA LEU A 21 -4.54 -1.02 -8.10
C LEU A 21 -4.05 -1.22 -6.66
N LEU A 22 -4.63 -2.19 -5.96
CA LEU A 22 -4.22 -2.54 -4.61
C LEU A 22 -2.74 -2.92 -4.56
N LEU A 23 -2.31 -3.85 -5.42
CA LEU A 23 -0.91 -4.29 -5.46
C LEU A 23 0.05 -3.14 -5.77
N LYS A 24 -0.28 -2.27 -6.74
CA LYS A 24 0.55 -1.11 -7.06
C LYS A 24 0.63 -0.10 -5.90
N ALA A 25 -0.45 0.10 -5.16
CA ALA A 25 -0.43 0.95 -3.98
C ALA A 25 0.54 0.41 -2.91
N TYR A 26 0.55 -0.91 -2.69
CA TYR A 26 1.51 -1.54 -1.80
C TYR A 26 2.97 -1.39 -2.28
N GLU A 27 3.23 -1.61 -3.56
CA GLU A 27 4.55 -1.42 -4.17
C GLU A 27 5.04 0.01 -3.99
N GLU A 28 4.17 1.00 -4.22
CA GLU A 28 4.51 2.41 -4.02
C GLU A 28 4.79 2.73 -2.55
N MET A 29 3.97 2.22 -1.62
CA MET A 29 4.21 2.39 -0.17
C MET A 29 5.57 1.81 0.23
N ILE A 30 5.89 0.60 -0.19
CA ILE A 30 7.17 -0.06 0.12
C ILE A 30 8.36 0.71 -0.48
N SER A 31 8.22 1.21 -1.71
CA SER A 31 9.22 2.05 -2.36
C SER A 31 9.48 3.35 -1.58
N LEU A 32 8.42 4.04 -1.16
CA LEU A 32 8.52 5.26 -0.35
C LEU A 32 9.15 5.00 1.03
N LEU A 33 8.91 3.83 1.64
CA LEU A 33 9.58 3.45 2.87
C LEU A 33 11.10 3.30 2.65
N ASN A 34 11.55 2.67 1.56
CA ASN A 34 12.97 2.60 1.22
C ASN A 34 13.58 4.00 0.99
N ILE A 35 12.87 4.88 0.27
CA ILE A 35 13.29 6.27 0.06
C ILE A 35 13.45 6.99 1.40
N SER A 36 12.53 6.81 2.33
CA SER A 36 12.60 7.45 3.65
C SER A 36 13.77 6.95 4.49
N ILE A 37 14.13 5.66 4.39
CA ILE A 37 15.30 5.07 5.05
C ILE A 37 16.57 5.70 4.51
N PHE A 38 16.71 5.77 3.19
CA PHE A 38 17.86 6.39 2.53
C PHE A 38 17.96 7.90 2.84
N ALA A 39 16.83 8.61 2.84
CA ALA A 39 16.79 10.03 3.19
C ALA A 39 17.26 10.30 4.63
N ILE A 40 17.02 9.38 5.57
CA ILE A 40 17.59 9.48 6.93
C ILE A 40 19.12 9.33 6.90
N ASP A 41 19.65 8.41 6.08
CA ASP A 41 21.10 8.21 5.94
C ASP A 41 21.80 9.45 5.37
N GLU A 42 21.16 10.13 4.41
CA GLU A 42 21.67 11.35 3.80
C GLU A 42 21.39 12.63 4.63
N GLY A 43 20.65 12.52 5.73
CA GLY A 43 20.21 13.69 6.51
C GLY A 43 19.15 14.56 5.82
N ASP A 44 18.51 14.07 4.76
CA ASP A 44 17.42 14.74 4.05
C ASP A 44 16.09 14.56 4.80
N VAL A 45 15.89 15.43 5.79
CA VAL A 45 14.69 15.45 6.63
C VAL A 45 13.41 15.71 5.82
N LYS A 46 13.50 16.50 4.74
CA LYS A 46 12.34 16.88 3.92
C LYS A 46 11.82 15.66 3.15
N THR A 47 12.70 15.00 2.40
CA THR A 47 12.33 13.83 1.59
C THR A 47 11.82 12.70 2.49
N LYS A 48 12.45 12.48 3.65
CA LYS A 48 11.94 11.54 4.67
C LYS A 48 10.51 11.90 5.08
N ALA A 49 10.27 13.14 5.53
CA ALA A 49 8.97 13.55 6.05
C ALA A 49 7.87 13.45 4.98
N GLU A 50 8.15 13.88 3.75
CA GLU A 50 7.21 13.78 2.62
C GLU A 50 6.88 12.33 2.29
N SER A 51 7.88 11.45 2.24
CA SER A 51 7.70 10.03 1.93
C SER A 51 6.86 9.32 3.01
N LEU A 52 7.19 9.53 4.29
CA LEU A 52 6.43 8.94 5.40
C LEU A 52 4.99 9.48 5.47
N THR A 53 4.78 10.75 5.15
CA THR A 53 3.44 11.34 5.08
C THR A 53 2.60 10.69 3.96
N LYS A 54 3.21 10.44 2.79
CA LYS A 54 2.51 9.75 1.70
C LYS A 54 2.10 8.33 2.09
N VAL A 55 2.98 7.57 2.73
CA VAL A 55 2.68 6.20 3.16
C VAL A 55 1.57 6.18 4.22
N THR A 56 1.65 7.05 5.23
CA THR A 56 0.61 7.13 6.29
C THR A 56 -0.76 7.52 5.74
N ASN A 57 -0.81 8.44 4.77
CA ASN A 57 -2.04 8.79 4.06
C ASN A 57 -2.60 7.60 3.26
N ALA A 58 -1.74 6.88 2.52
CA ALA A 58 -2.16 5.70 1.76
C ALA A 58 -2.71 4.59 2.68
N LEU A 59 -2.06 4.32 3.81
CA LEU A 59 -2.55 3.38 4.83
C LEU A 59 -3.91 3.81 5.38
N SER A 60 -4.10 5.10 5.65
CA SER A 60 -5.38 5.63 6.12
C SER A 60 -6.51 5.43 5.10
N VAL A 61 -6.22 5.59 3.81
CA VAL A 61 -7.18 5.32 2.72
C VAL A 61 -7.47 3.82 2.61
N MET A 62 -6.46 2.97 2.70
CA MET A 62 -6.64 1.51 2.68
C MET A 62 -7.51 1.04 3.84
N GLN A 63 -7.26 1.56 5.04
CA GLN A 63 -8.03 1.29 6.24
C GLN A 63 -9.49 1.73 6.09
N ALA A 64 -9.72 2.96 5.60
CA ALA A 64 -11.07 3.47 5.35
C ALA A 64 -11.83 2.70 4.26
N SER A 65 -11.11 1.98 3.41
CA SER A 65 -11.67 1.18 2.31
C SER A 65 -11.98 -0.28 2.71
N LEU A 66 -11.72 -0.68 3.96
CA LEU A 66 -11.99 -2.03 4.42
C LEU A 66 -13.50 -2.32 4.50
N ASP A 67 -13.93 -3.40 3.86
CA ASP A 67 -15.31 -3.91 3.96
C ASP A 67 -15.42 -4.83 5.19
N PHE A 68 -15.94 -4.30 6.31
CA PHE A 68 -16.10 -5.06 7.54
C PHE A 68 -17.24 -6.09 7.50
N GLU A 69 -18.21 -5.93 6.59
CA GLU A 69 -19.32 -6.88 6.44
C GLU A 69 -18.85 -8.13 5.70
N LYS A 70 -18.18 -7.96 4.56
CA LYS A 70 -17.65 -9.08 3.76
C LYS A 70 -16.32 -9.60 4.28
N GLY A 71 -15.44 -8.71 4.74
CA GLY A 71 -14.09 -9.06 5.19
C GLY A 71 -14.02 -9.60 6.62
N GLY A 72 -15.07 -9.43 7.43
CA GLY A 72 -15.21 -10.04 8.74
C GLY A 72 -13.97 -9.88 9.64
N GLU A 73 -13.39 -11.00 10.07
CA GLU A 73 -12.20 -11.01 10.94
C GLU A 73 -10.94 -10.49 10.24
N ILE A 74 -10.78 -10.77 8.93
CA ILE A 74 -9.63 -10.30 8.16
C ILE A 74 -9.61 -8.77 8.10
N ALA A 75 -10.75 -8.14 7.81
CA ALA A 75 -10.86 -6.69 7.81
C ALA A 75 -10.52 -6.09 9.18
N LYS A 76 -11.01 -6.68 10.28
CA LYS A 76 -10.68 -6.23 11.65
C LYS A 76 -9.21 -6.38 12.01
N ASN A 77 -8.53 -7.39 11.48
CA ASN A 77 -7.11 -7.59 11.71
C ASN A 77 -6.26 -6.62 10.89
N LEU A 78 -6.64 -6.37 9.63
CA LEU A 78 -5.99 -5.36 8.78
C LEU A 78 -6.16 -3.95 9.34
N ASP A 79 -7.35 -3.60 9.83
CA ASP A 79 -7.63 -2.31 10.47
C ASP A 79 -6.64 -2.01 11.62
N LYS A 80 -6.50 -2.95 12.57
CA LYS A 80 -5.54 -2.85 13.67
C LYS A 80 -4.09 -2.80 13.20
N LEU A 81 -3.77 -3.55 12.16
CA LEU A 81 -2.41 -3.61 11.61
C LEU A 81 -2.04 -2.27 10.95
N TYR A 82 -2.96 -1.67 10.20
CA TYR A 82 -2.75 -0.36 9.59
C TYR A 82 -2.64 0.75 10.65
N ASP A 83 -3.48 0.73 11.69
CA ASP A 83 -3.34 1.64 12.84
C ASP A 83 -1.94 1.57 13.48
N PHE A 84 -1.46 0.35 13.71
CA PHE A 84 -0.11 0.12 14.25
C PHE A 84 0.96 0.68 13.32
N CYS A 85 0.90 0.38 12.02
CA CYS A 85 1.85 0.88 11.04
C CYS A 85 1.88 2.42 11.00
N ILE A 86 0.71 3.07 10.96
CA ILE A 86 0.61 4.53 10.96
C ILE A 86 1.29 5.12 12.20
N LEU A 87 0.98 4.59 13.39
CA LEU A 87 1.57 5.05 14.64
C LEU A 87 3.09 4.90 14.66
N GLU A 88 3.61 3.77 14.18
CA GLU A 88 5.05 3.52 14.13
C GLU A 88 5.77 4.44 13.14
N LEU A 89 5.18 4.72 11.97
CA LEU A 89 5.75 5.66 11.01
C LEU A 89 5.75 7.11 11.52
N VAL A 90 4.71 7.52 12.27
CA VAL A 90 4.68 8.84 12.93
C VAL A 90 5.82 8.96 13.95
N LYS A 91 6.03 7.94 14.78
CA LYS A 91 7.15 7.91 15.73
C LYS A 91 8.50 7.93 15.00
N ALA A 92 8.65 7.09 13.99
CA ALA A 92 9.87 7.02 13.17
C ALA A 92 10.21 8.37 12.54
N ASN A 93 9.20 9.09 12.04
CA ASN A 93 9.40 10.42 11.48
C ASN A 93 9.90 11.42 12.52
N ALA A 94 9.37 11.37 13.74
CA ALA A 94 9.75 12.27 14.83
C ALA A 94 11.16 11.97 15.37
N THR A 95 11.59 10.70 15.38
CA THR A 95 12.86 10.27 15.99
C THR A 95 13.96 9.93 14.99
N ASN A 96 13.67 9.98 13.68
CA ASN A 96 14.54 9.47 12.61
C ASN A 96 14.94 7.99 12.82
N ASP A 97 14.04 7.20 13.41
CA ASP A 97 14.28 5.80 13.74
C ASP A 97 14.01 4.90 12.52
N LYS A 98 15.08 4.57 11.78
CA LYS A 98 15.02 3.71 10.59
C LYS A 98 14.49 2.31 10.89
N GLU A 99 14.70 1.81 12.10
CA GLU A 99 14.33 0.43 12.43
C GLU A 99 12.81 0.28 12.50
N ARG A 100 12.10 1.29 13.01
CA ARG A 100 10.64 1.35 12.94
C ARG A 100 10.12 1.33 11.51
N ILE A 101 10.78 2.05 10.61
CA ILE A 101 10.40 2.09 9.19
C ILE A 101 10.58 0.71 8.54
N LYS A 102 11.69 0.02 8.84
CA LYS A 102 11.93 -1.34 8.34
C LYS A 102 10.91 -2.34 8.86
N ASN A 103 10.58 -2.29 10.15
CA ASN A 103 9.56 -3.18 10.73
C ASN A 103 8.20 -2.99 10.05
N VAL A 104 7.79 -1.74 9.82
CA VAL A 104 6.55 -1.45 9.06
C VAL A 104 6.65 -1.96 7.63
N LYS A 105 7.80 -1.76 6.97
CA LYS A 105 8.03 -2.26 5.61
C LYS A 105 7.86 -3.78 5.53
N GLU A 106 8.46 -4.54 6.44
CA GLU A 106 8.35 -6.01 6.47
C GLU A 106 6.88 -6.47 6.66
N ILE A 107 6.12 -5.76 7.50
CA ILE A 107 4.69 -6.00 7.67
C ILE A 107 3.95 -5.78 6.34
N LEU A 108 4.18 -4.66 5.66
CA LEU A 108 3.50 -4.36 4.40
C LEU A 108 3.93 -5.32 3.28
N GLU A 109 5.18 -5.77 3.23
CA GLU A 109 5.66 -6.79 2.29
C GLU A 109 4.95 -8.14 2.53
N THR A 110 4.74 -8.52 3.79
CA THR A 110 4.01 -9.74 4.14
C THR A 110 2.55 -9.66 3.68
N VAL A 111 1.88 -8.53 3.94
CA VAL A 111 0.48 -8.33 3.52
C VAL A 111 0.36 -8.29 1.99
N TYR A 112 1.27 -7.60 1.31
CA TYR A 112 1.36 -7.56 -0.15
C TYR A 112 1.49 -8.97 -0.74
N SER A 113 2.38 -9.80 -0.19
CA SER A 113 2.57 -11.19 -0.64
C SER A 113 1.29 -12.00 -0.48
N GLY A 114 0.59 -11.85 0.66
CA GLY A 114 -0.69 -12.53 0.91
C GLY A 114 -1.77 -12.14 -0.09
N PHE A 115 -1.90 -10.84 -0.41
CA PHE A 115 -2.85 -10.39 -1.44
C PHE A 115 -2.47 -10.88 -2.83
N LYS A 116 -1.18 -10.83 -3.19
CA LYS A 116 -0.70 -11.32 -4.49
C LYS A 116 -1.02 -12.80 -4.70
N GLU A 117 -0.71 -13.64 -3.70
CA GLU A 117 -1.02 -15.07 -3.76
C GLU A 117 -2.53 -15.34 -3.85
N ALA A 118 -3.35 -14.59 -3.12
CA ALA A 118 -4.81 -14.72 -3.17
C ALA A 118 -5.38 -14.40 -4.58
N LEU A 119 -4.78 -13.45 -5.29
CA LEU A 119 -5.17 -13.07 -6.65
C LEU A 119 -4.77 -14.12 -7.68
N GLU A 120 -3.53 -14.60 -7.62
CA GLU A 120 -3.02 -15.66 -8.51
C GLU A 120 -3.86 -16.96 -8.39
N ASN A 121 -4.29 -17.27 -7.16
CA ASN A 121 -5.15 -18.43 -6.89
C ASN A 121 -6.60 -18.27 -7.40
N ASN A 122 -7.10 -17.04 -7.54
CA ASN A 122 -8.43 -16.77 -8.08
C ASN A 122 -8.45 -16.80 -9.62
N GLU A 123 -7.36 -16.41 -10.29
CA GLU A 123 -7.22 -16.51 -11.75
C GLU A 123 -7.06 -17.97 -12.25
N SER A 124 -6.71 -18.89 -11.34
CA SER A 124 -6.53 -20.32 -11.63
C SER A 124 -7.81 -21.17 -11.51
N LYS A 125 -8.97 -20.54 -11.26
CA LYS A 125 -10.30 -21.18 -11.18
C LYS A 125 -11.23 -20.71 -12.29
#